data_AF-A0A562GNM8-F1
#
_entry.id   AF-A0A562GNM8-F1
#
_cell.length_a   1.000
_cell.length_b   1.000
_cell.length_c   1.000
_cell.angle_alpha   90.00
_cell.angle_beta   90.00
_cell.angle_gamma   90.00
#
_symmetry.space_group_name_H-M   'P 1'
#
loop_
_entity.id
_entity.type
_entity.pdbx_description
1 polymer ?
#
loop_
_entity_poly.entity_id
_entity_poly.type
_entity_poly.pdbx_seq_one_letter_code
_entity_poly.pdbx_strand_id
1 'polypeptide(L)'
;MADKQYNGKQLTISEGDGESALYIMKRLVEYNMQKVPLDGKLTLEPLNIILKDTDGNIVGGINANTISYWERCRVDIFWIDEQYRGTDMEADFYKAGFSDFLRI
;
A
#
# COMPACT_ATOMS: atom_id res chain seq x y z
N MET A 1 7.35 30.50 7.11
CA MET A 1 7.01 29.93 5.79
C MET A 1 6.60 31.08 4.86
N ALA A 2 6.82 30.97 3.54
CA ALA A 2 6.69 32.10 2.63
C ALA A 2 5.27 32.18 2.00
N ASP A 3 4.61 33.32 2.17
CA ASP A 3 3.41 33.65 1.43
C ASP A 3 3.74 33.82 -0.05
N LYS A 4 2.92 33.26 -0.93
CA LYS A 4 3.02 33.41 -2.38
C LYS A 4 1.73 33.97 -2.94
N GLN A 5 1.85 34.91 -3.88
CA GLN A 5 0.72 35.42 -4.65
C GLN A 5 0.55 34.56 -5.90
N TYR A 6 -0.64 33.99 -6.10
CA TYR A 6 -0.99 33.25 -7.31
C TYR A 6 -2.43 33.56 -7.72
N ASN A 7 -2.63 33.95 -8.99
CA ASN A 7 -3.94 34.32 -9.54
C ASN A 7 -4.75 35.30 -8.66
N GLY A 8 -4.09 36.31 -8.09
CA GLY A 8 -4.73 37.32 -7.24
C GLY A 8 -5.13 36.83 -5.84
N LYS A 9 -4.67 35.64 -5.43
CA LYS A 9 -4.88 35.10 -4.08
C LYS A 9 -3.55 34.99 -3.34
N GLN A 10 -3.55 35.39 -2.08
CA GLN A 10 -2.48 35.07 -1.15
C GLN A 10 -2.61 33.60 -0.75
N LEU A 11 -1.52 32.85 -0.90
CA LEU A 11 -1.43 31.46 -0.50
C LEU A 11 -0.31 31.33 0.53
N THR A 12 -0.60 30.60 1.61
CA THR A 12 0.36 30.33 2.68
C THR A 12 0.62 28.83 2.75
N ILE A 13 1.86 28.45 3.01
CA ILE A 13 2.23 27.06 3.29
C ILE A 13 2.29 26.90 4.80
N SER A 14 1.64 25.87 5.32
CA SER A 14 1.65 25.49 6.73
C SER A 14 1.76 23.97 6.86
N GLU A 15 2.07 23.49 8.07
CA GLU A 15 1.88 22.08 8.39
C GLU A 15 0.39 21.73 8.34
N GLY A 16 0.11 20.50 7.92
CA GLY A 16 -1.23 19.93 7.93
C GLY A 16 -1.46 19.07 9.17
N ASP A 17 -2.71 18.69 9.35
CA ASP A 17 -3.23 17.79 10.38
C ASP A 17 -4.00 16.62 9.74
N GLY A 18 -4.61 15.76 10.56
CA GLY A 18 -5.40 14.64 10.07
C GLY A 18 -6.61 15.07 9.22
N GLU A 19 -7.27 16.18 9.57
CA GLU A 19 -8.45 16.65 8.85
C GLU A 19 -8.10 17.20 7.46
N SER A 20 -7.06 18.02 7.36
CA SER A 20 -6.57 18.51 6.07
C SER A 20 -6.03 17.38 5.20
N ALA A 21 -5.37 16.37 5.77
CA ALA A 21 -4.97 15.17 5.02
C ALA A 21 -6.19 14.42 4.44
N LEU A 22 -7.24 14.20 5.23
CA LEU A 22 -8.49 13.58 4.77
C LEU A 22 -9.18 14.42 3.68
N TYR A 23 -9.22 15.74 3.84
CA TYR A 23 -9.77 16.65 2.86
C TYR A 23 -9.05 16.54 1.51
N ILE A 24 -7.71 16.61 1.53
CA ILE A 24 -6.88 16.50 0.32
C ILE A 24 -7.09 15.15 -0.37
N MET A 25 -7.08 14.05 0.39
CA MET A 25 -7.34 12.71 -0.13
C MET A 25 -8.69 12.62 -0.85
N LYS A 26 -9.75 13.12 -0.22
CA LYS A 26 -11.10 13.12 -0.81
C LYS A 26 -11.15 13.90 -2.13
N ARG A 27 -10.54 15.09 -2.17
CA ARG A 27 -10.51 15.92 -3.39
C ARG A 27 -9.76 15.24 -4.54
N LEU A 28 -8.68 14.52 -4.24
CA LEU A 28 -7.93 13.77 -5.25
C LEU A 28 -8.75 12.60 -5.79
N VAL A 29 -9.41 11.83 -4.92
CA VAL A 29 -10.28 10.71 -5.34
C VAL A 29 -11.41 11.22 -6.23
N GLU A 30 -12.11 12.28 -5.82
CA GLU A 30 -13.18 12.91 -6.60
C GLU A 30 -12.72 13.34 -8.00
N TYR A 31 -11.54 13.98 -8.09
CA TYR A 31 -10.97 14.39 -9.38
C TYR A 31 -10.60 13.19 -10.25
N ASN A 32 -9.93 12.19 -9.68
CA ASN A 32 -9.49 11.00 -10.41
C ASN A 32 -10.69 10.19 -10.94
N MET A 33 -11.77 10.04 -10.16
CA MET A 33 -12.98 9.35 -10.60
C MET A 33 -13.64 9.99 -11.83
N GLN A 34 -13.46 11.30 -12.05
CA GLN A 34 -13.96 11.99 -13.25
C GLN A 34 -13.09 11.76 -14.48
N LYS A 35 -11.82 11.37 -14.30
CA LYS A 35 -10.82 11.24 -15.38
C LYS A 35 -10.55 9.78 -15.74
N VAL A 36 -10.56 8.92 -14.74
CA VAL A 36 -10.35 7.48 -14.84
C VAL A 36 -11.55 6.83 -14.16
N PRO A 37 -12.63 6.55 -14.91
CA PRO A 37 -13.81 5.90 -14.37
C PRO A 37 -13.41 4.60 -13.69
N LEU A 38 -13.82 4.43 -12.45
CA LEU A 38 -13.61 3.19 -11.73
C LEU A 38 -14.61 2.16 -12.26
N ASP A 39 -14.16 1.21 -13.08
CA ASP A 39 -14.88 -0.03 -13.35
C ASP A 39 -14.84 -0.90 -12.08
N GLY A 40 -15.70 -0.57 -11.10
CA GLY A 40 -15.85 -1.31 -9.86
C GLY A 40 -15.67 -0.49 -8.58
N LYS A 41 -15.90 -1.15 -7.45
CA LYS A 41 -15.74 -0.54 -6.12
C LYS A 41 -14.27 -0.62 -5.72
N LEU A 42 -13.70 0.49 -5.26
CA LEU A 42 -12.41 0.48 -4.56
C LEU A 42 -12.58 -0.30 -3.24
N THR A 43 -12.14 -1.55 -3.20
CA THR A 43 -12.01 -2.32 -1.97
C THR A 43 -10.53 -2.49 -1.64
N LEU A 44 -10.21 -2.30 -0.36
CA LEU A 44 -8.94 -2.66 0.22
C LEU A 44 -9.17 -3.94 1.00
N GLU A 45 -8.60 -5.05 0.52
CA GLU A 45 -8.75 -6.34 1.18
C GLU A 45 -7.41 -6.72 1.82
N PRO A 46 -7.39 -7.00 3.14
CA PRO A 46 -6.16 -7.38 3.81
C PRO A 46 -5.74 -8.78 3.35
N LEU A 47 -4.46 -8.92 3.04
CA LEU A 47 -3.79 -10.16 2.69
C LEU A 47 -2.70 -10.43 3.72
N ASN A 48 -2.84 -11.54 4.45
CA ASN A 48 -1.88 -11.95 5.48
C ASN A 48 -1.32 -13.33 5.12
N ILE A 49 -0.03 -13.41 4.85
CA ILE A 49 0.67 -14.63 4.48
C ILE A 49 1.72 -14.91 5.54
N ILE A 50 1.79 -16.15 6.02
CA ILE A 50 2.71 -16.54 7.09
C ILE A 50 3.66 -17.63 6.62
N LEU A 51 4.89 -17.58 7.11
CA LEU A 51 5.88 -18.63 6.98
C LEU A 51 6.02 -19.33 8.34
N LYS A 52 5.93 -20.66 8.33
CA LYS A 52 6.09 -21.49 9.53
C LYS A 52 7.20 -22.51 9.37
N ASP A 53 7.90 -22.79 10.47
CA ASP A 53 8.80 -23.93 10.56
C ASP A 53 8.04 -25.25 10.81
N THR A 54 8.78 -26.35 10.95
CA THR A 54 8.22 -27.69 11.21
C THR A 54 7.58 -27.83 12.58
N ASP A 55 7.98 -27.00 13.54
CA ASP A 55 7.42 -26.98 14.90
C ASP A 55 6.16 -26.09 14.99
N GLY A 56 5.82 -25.41 13.89
CA GLY A 56 4.64 -24.55 13.76
C GLY A 56 4.87 -23.10 14.19
N ASN A 57 6.10 -22.70 14.51
CA ASN A 57 6.44 -21.33 14.87
C ASN A 57 6.38 -20.44 13.63
N ILE A 58 5.90 -19.21 13.78
CA ILE A 58 5.94 -18.21 12.70
C ILE A 58 7.36 -17.66 12.61
N VAL A 59 8.03 -17.95 11.49
CA VAL A 59 9.40 -17.51 11.19
C VAL A 59 9.43 -16.45 10.07
N GLY A 60 8.25 -15.98 9.65
CA GLY A 60 8.12 -14.94 8.64
C GLY A 60 6.69 -14.59 8.29
N GLY A 61 6.49 -13.48 7.60
CA GLY A 61 5.17 -13.08 7.12
C GLY A 61 5.14 -11.84 6.24
N ILE A 62 4.02 -11.69 5.54
CA ILE A 62 3.65 -10.55 4.70
C ILE A 62 2.28 -10.07 5.17
N ASN A 63 2.18 -8.78 5.50
CA ASN A 63 0.90 -8.09 5.61
C ASN A 63 0.80 -7.10 4.45
N ALA A 64 -0.26 -7.23 3.67
CA ALA A 64 -0.49 -6.45 2.48
C ALA A 64 -1.96 -6.07 2.34
N ASN A 65 -2.24 -5.14 1.45
CA ASN A 65 -3.59 -4.83 1.00
C ASN A 65 -3.66 -5.00 -0.51
N THR A 66 -4.65 -5.75 -0.97
CA THR A 66 -5.00 -5.78 -2.39
C THR A 66 -5.94 -4.63 -2.71
N ILE A 67 -5.73 -4.04 -3.87
CA ILE A 67 -6.53 -2.96 -4.42
C ILE A 67 -7.25 -3.55 -5.63
N SER A 68 -8.49 -4.00 -5.43
CA SER A 68 -9.30 -4.72 -6.42
C SER A 68 -9.40 -3.99 -7.76
N TYR A 69 -9.46 -2.67 -7.74
CA TYR A 69 -9.59 -1.86 -8.94
C TYR A 69 -8.32 -1.78 -9.80
N TRP A 70 -7.14 -1.90 -9.19
CA TRP A 70 -5.87 -1.79 -9.93
C TRP A 70 -5.18 -3.13 -10.14
N GLU A 71 -5.80 -4.22 -9.66
CA GLU A 71 -5.16 -5.54 -9.56
C GLU A 71 -3.79 -5.45 -8.88
N ARG A 72 -3.63 -4.49 -7.95
CA ARG A 72 -2.38 -4.21 -7.28
C ARG A 72 -2.38 -4.79 -5.88
N CYS A 73 -1.24 -5.32 -5.47
CA CYS A 73 -0.96 -5.66 -4.09
C CYS A 73 0.04 -4.64 -3.53
N ARG A 74 -0.29 -4.01 -2.40
CA ARG A 74 0.63 -3.14 -1.66
C ARG A 74 1.08 -3.87 -0.40
N VAL A 75 2.37 -4.16 -0.31
CA VAL A 75 2.98 -4.74 0.89
C VAL A 75 3.21 -3.65 1.92
N ASP A 76 2.62 -3.80 3.10
CA ASP A 76 2.80 -2.88 4.22
C ASP A 76 3.91 -3.37 5.16
N ILE A 77 4.00 -4.69 5.37
CA ILE A 77 5.00 -5.32 6.23
C ILE A 77 5.52 -6.58 5.56
N PHE A 78 6.84 -6.74 5.52
CA PHE A 78 7.53 -7.98 5.21
C PHE A 78 8.57 -8.25 6.27
N TRP A 79 8.56 -9.46 6.84
CA TRP A 79 9.50 -9.86 7.88
C TRP A 79 9.84 -11.34 7.74
N ILE A 80 11.11 -11.65 7.98
CA ILE A 80 11.66 -13.01 8.04
C ILE A 80 12.57 -13.06 9.26
N ASP A 81 12.53 -14.16 10.00
CA ASP A 81 13.46 -14.44 11.08
C ASP A 81 14.90 -14.46 10.54
N GLU A 82 15.83 -13.89 11.30
CA GLU A 82 17.20 -13.63 10.85
C GLU A 82 17.92 -14.88 10.32
N GLN A 83 17.59 -16.05 10.87
CA GLN A 83 18.18 -17.33 10.49
C GLN A 83 17.91 -17.73 9.03
N TYR A 84 16.83 -17.21 8.44
CA TYR A 84 16.39 -17.55 7.08
C TYR A 84 16.66 -16.43 6.07
N ARG A 85 17.23 -15.29 6.50
CA ARG A 85 17.51 -14.16 5.61
C ARG A 85 18.67 -14.43 4.67
N GLY A 86 18.58 -13.90 3.44
CA GLY A 86 19.58 -14.08 2.40
C GLY A 86 19.71 -15.53 1.91
N THR A 87 18.75 -16.38 2.25
CA THR A 87 18.66 -17.76 1.78
C THR A 87 17.69 -17.87 0.62
N ASP A 88 17.76 -18.98 -0.12
CA ASP A 88 16.77 -19.28 -1.16
C ASP A 88 15.34 -19.36 -0.59
N MET A 89 15.21 -19.69 0.71
CA MET A 89 13.92 -19.74 1.40
C MET A 89 13.22 -18.38 1.46
N GLU A 90 13.96 -17.29 1.69
CA GLU A 90 13.39 -15.93 1.65
C GLU A 90 12.84 -15.60 0.26
N ALA A 91 13.63 -15.91 -0.78
CA ALA A 91 13.24 -15.66 -2.16
C ALA A 91 12.03 -16.51 -2.57
N ASP A 92 11.99 -17.77 -2.15
CA ASP A 92 10.89 -18.70 -2.45
C ASP A 92 9.62 -18.30 -1.71
N PHE A 93 9.71 -17.88 -0.45
CA PHE A 93 8.56 -17.37 0.29
C PHE A 93 7.97 -16.12 -0.36
N TYR A 94 8.81 -15.16 -0.78
CA TYR A 94 8.36 -13.97 -1.49
C TYR A 94 7.63 -14.34 -2.80
N LYS A 95 8.22 -15.21 -3.63
CA LYS A 95 7.60 -15.65 -4.89
C LYS A 95 6.28 -16.37 -4.65
N ALA A 96 6.24 -17.29 -3.67
CA ALA A 96 5.03 -18.03 -3.34
C ALA A 96 3.91 -17.08 -2.89
N GLY A 97 4.22 -16.13 -2.01
CA GLY A 97 3.25 -15.19 -1.46
C GLY A 97 2.62 -14.25 -2.48
N PHE A 98 3.28 -14.00 -3.62
CA PHE A 98 2.77 -13.13 -4.68
C PHE A 98 2.53 -13.83 -6.01
N SER A 99 2.64 -15.16 -6.06
CA SER A 99 2.52 -15.91 -7.32
C SER A 99 1.17 -15.71 -8.04
N ASP A 100 0.09 -15.50 -7.29
CA ASP A 100 -1.24 -15.20 -7.83
C ASP A 100 -1.40 -13.73 -8.28
N PHE A 101 -0.53 -12.82 -7.80
CA PHE A 101 -0.57 -11.38 -8.10
C PHE A 101 0.45 -10.95 -9.17
N LEU A 102 1.45 -11.78 -9.47
CA LEU A 102 2.50 -11.51 -10.47
C LEU A 102 2.14 -11.97 -11.89
N ARG A 103 0.89 -12.40 -12.12
CA ARG A 103 0.43 -12.92 -13.42
C ARG A 103 -0.17 -11.88 -14.37
N ILE A 104 0.04 -10.60 -14.08
CA ILE A 104 -0.49 -9.46 -14.84
C ILE A 104 0.59 -8.87 -15.74
#